data_AF-A0A060Y858-F1
#
_entry.id   AF-A0A060Y858-F1
#
_cell.length_a   1.000
_cell.length_b   1.000
_cell.length_c   1.000
_cell.angle_alpha   90.00
_cell.angle_beta   90.00
_cell.angle_gamma   90.00
#
_symmetry.space_group_name_H-M   'P 1'
#
loop_
_entity.id
_entity.type
_entity.pdbx_description
1 polymer ?
#
loop_
_entity_poly.entity_id
_entity_poly.type
_entity_poly.pdbx_seq_one_letter_code
_entity_poly.pdbx_strand_id
1 'polypeptide(L)'
;MEGDGSQATSGSPNDSQHDPGKMFIGGLSWQTSPDSLRDYFSKFGEIRECMVMRDPTTKRSRGFGFVTFADAASVDKVLAQPHHELDSKTIDPKVAFPRRAQPKEHGNWGLMTAWCV
;
A
#
# COMPACT_ATOMS: atom_id res chain seq x y z
N MET A 1 43.12 -14.54 5.41
CA MET A 1 41.67 -14.75 5.61
C MET A 1 41.17 -13.64 6.51
N GLU A 2 40.49 -12.66 5.95
CA GLU A 2 39.73 -11.66 6.70
C GLU A 2 38.35 -11.63 6.07
N GLY A 3 37.34 -12.04 6.85
CA GLY A 3 35.94 -11.91 6.50
C GLY A 3 35.35 -10.75 7.28
N ASP A 4 34.63 -9.88 6.59
CA ASP A 4 33.70 -8.86 7.10
C ASP A 4 33.05 -8.25 5.85
N GLY A 5 31.76 -7.98 5.71
CA GLY A 5 30.60 -8.05 6.56
C GLY A 5 29.45 -7.50 5.70
N SER A 6 28.29 -8.15 5.77
CA SER A 6 26.96 -7.52 5.67
C SER A 6 26.81 -6.28 4.77
N GLN A 7 26.59 -6.46 3.47
CA GLN A 7 26.02 -5.39 2.63
C GLN A 7 24.50 -5.32 2.89
N ALA A 8 24.12 -4.78 4.04
CA ALA A 8 22.76 -4.31 4.27
C ALA A 8 22.56 -3.09 3.37
N THR A 9 21.83 -3.30 2.28
CA THR A 9 21.52 -2.28 1.28
C THR A 9 20.91 -1.05 1.94
N SER A 10 21.62 0.06 1.77
CA SER A 10 21.30 1.38 2.27
C SER A 10 19.99 1.87 1.63
N GLY A 11 18.87 1.73 2.33
CA GLY A 11 17.61 2.35 1.94
C GLY A 11 17.66 3.85 2.21
N SER A 12 18.06 4.65 1.22
CA SER A 12 18.00 6.11 1.27
C SER A 12 16.56 6.58 1.54
N PRO A 13 16.31 7.48 2.52
CA PRO A 13 14.95 7.86 2.93
C PRO A 13 14.23 8.85 1.98
N ASN A 14 14.72 9.08 0.76
CA ASN A 14 14.27 10.22 -0.06
C ASN A 14 13.70 9.90 -1.45
N ASP A 15 13.54 8.62 -1.84
CA ASP A 15 12.87 8.24 -3.10
C ASP A 15 11.41 7.79 -2.90
N SER A 16 10.74 8.37 -1.89
CA SER A 16 9.42 7.94 -1.44
C SER A 16 8.26 8.32 -2.38
N GLN A 17 8.52 8.65 -3.64
CA GLN A 17 7.50 9.20 -4.53
C GLN A 17 7.03 8.26 -5.64
N HIS A 18 7.73 7.15 -5.94
CA HIS A 18 7.22 6.14 -6.87
C HIS A 18 7.86 4.78 -6.59
N ASP A 19 7.22 3.98 -5.74
CA ASP A 19 7.66 2.60 -5.52
C ASP A 19 6.94 1.70 -6.54
N PRO A 20 7.63 1.18 -7.58
CA PRO A 20 6.99 0.37 -8.62
C PRO A 20 6.44 -0.95 -8.09
N GLY A 21 6.84 -1.38 -6.88
CA GLY A 21 6.28 -2.52 -6.18
C GLY A 21 5.01 -2.20 -5.40
N LYS A 22 4.56 -0.93 -5.37
CA LYS A 22 3.41 -0.50 -4.58
C LYS A 22 2.09 -0.63 -5.35
N MET A 23 1.11 -1.22 -4.67
CA MET A 23 -0.22 -1.45 -5.17
C MET A 23 -1.29 -0.93 -4.20
N PHE A 24 -2.38 -0.44 -4.77
CA PHE A 24 -3.61 -0.13 -4.07
C PHE A 24 -4.52 -1.35 -4.12
N ILE A 25 -5.09 -1.72 -2.97
CA ILE A 25 -6.03 -2.84 -2.87
C ILE A 25 -7.39 -2.28 -2.45
N GLY A 26 -8.35 -2.28 -3.38
CA GLY A 26 -9.73 -1.89 -3.12
C GLY A 26 -10.62 -3.07 -2.76
N GLY A 27 -11.81 -2.79 -2.23
CA GLY A 27 -12.84 -3.81 -1.98
C GLY A 27 -12.59 -4.68 -0.75
N LEU A 28 -11.65 -4.31 0.13
CA LEU A 28 -11.35 -5.06 1.35
C LEU A 28 -12.57 -5.16 2.27
N SER A 29 -12.66 -6.26 3.01
CA SER A 29 -13.64 -6.38 4.08
C SER A 29 -13.34 -5.41 5.21
N TRP A 30 -14.38 -5.05 5.96
CA TRP A 30 -14.20 -4.22 7.15
C TRP A 30 -13.37 -4.92 8.24
N GLN A 31 -13.34 -6.25 8.19
CA GLN A 31 -12.62 -7.12 9.12
C GLN A 31 -11.20 -7.43 8.64
N THR A 32 -10.84 -7.07 7.40
CA THR A 32 -9.53 -7.39 6.83
C THR A 32 -8.41 -6.74 7.65
N SER A 33 -7.44 -7.57 8.05
CA SER A 33 -6.21 -7.18 8.74
C SER A 33 -5.06 -7.03 7.73
N PRO A 34 -4.02 -6.24 8.07
CA PRO A 34 -2.80 -6.21 7.28
C PRO A 34 -2.17 -7.60 7.16
N ASP A 35 -2.27 -8.44 8.19
CA ASP A 35 -1.78 -9.82 8.19
C ASP A 35 -2.47 -10.70 7.14
N SER A 36 -3.82 -10.69 7.07
CA SER A 36 -4.56 -11.44 6.05
C SER A 36 -4.18 -10.97 4.64
N LEU A 37 -3.98 -9.67 4.50
CA LEU A 37 -3.60 -9.04 3.25
C LEU A 37 -2.19 -9.49 2.85
N ARG A 38 -1.23 -9.46 3.77
CA ARG A 38 0.12 -9.98 3.57
C ARG A 38 0.12 -11.47 3.19
N ASP A 39 -0.59 -12.30 3.94
CA ASP A 39 -0.66 -13.75 3.69
C ASP A 39 -1.16 -14.05 2.27
N TYR A 40 -2.22 -13.35 1.84
CA TYR A 40 -2.76 -13.51 0.50
C TYR A 40 -1.79 -13.07 -0.58
N PHE A 41 -1.22 -11.87 -0.46
CA PHE A 41 -0.32 -11.33 -1.49
C PHE A 41 1.07 -11.99 -1.48
N SER A 42 1.46 -12.63 -0.38
CA SER A 42 2.73 -13.36 -0.28
C SER A 42 2.84 -14.51 -1.29
N LYS A 43 1.72 -14.97 -1.87
CA LYS A 43 1.66 -15.99 -2.92
C LYS A 43 2.23 -15.51 -4.26
N PHE A 44 2.23 -14.20 -4.48
CA PHE A 44 2.71 -13.59 -5.74
C PHE A 44 4.18 -13.15 -5.64
N GLY A 45 4.62 -12.79 -4.43
CA GLY A 45 6.00 -12.42 -4.14
C GLY A 45 6.20 -11.96 -2.71
N GLU A 46 7.44 -11.63 -2.36
CA GLU A 46 7.79 -11.16 -1.03
C GLU A 46 7.19 -9.76 -0.76
N ILE A 47 6.53 -9.62 0.40
CA ILE A 47 5.88 -8.39 0.83
C ILE A 47 6.85 -7.60 1.70
N ARG A 48 7.23 -6.41 1.25
CA ARG A 48 8.03 -5.46 2.01
C ARG A 48 7.19 -4.70 3.03
N GLU A 49 6.00 -4.25 2.65
CA GLU A 49 5.09 -3.52 3.53
C GLU A 49 3.62 -3.78 3.15
N CYS A 50 2.73 -3.79 4.13
CA CYS A 50 1.29 -3.79 3.91
C CYS A 50 0.60 -2.87 4.91
N MET A 51 -0.43 -2.16 4.45
CA MET A 51 -1.18 -1.21 5.27
C MET A 51 -2.67 -1.29 4.95
N VAL A 52 -3.51 -1.44 5.96
CA VAL A 52 -4.96 -1.28 5.83
C VAL A 52 -5.34 0.12 6.32
N MET A 53 -6.00 0.90 5.48
CA MET A 53 -6.43 2.25 5.86
C MET A 53 -7.67 2.13 6.73
N ARG A 54 -7.53 2.53 8.00
CA ARG A 54 -8.61 2.52 9.00
C ARG A 54 -8.96 3.94 9.39
N ASP A 55 -10.22 4.15 9.71
CA ASP A 55 -10.70 5.40 10.27
C ASP A 55 -10.04 5.64 11.64
N PRO A 56 -9.46 6.83 11.89
CA PRO A 56 -8.71 7.09 13.12
C PRO A 56 -9.59 7.10 14.37
N THR A 57 -10.87 7.46 14.22
CA THR A 57 -11.84 7.63 15.31
C THR A 57 -12.57 6.33 15.61
N THR A 58 -13.15 5.70 14.59
CA THR A 58 -13.96 4.48 14.74
C THR A 58 -13.13 3.20 14.66
N LYS A 59 -11.85 3.30 14.27
CA LYS A 59 -10.93 2.17 13.98
C LYS A 59 -11.45 1.18 12.93
N ARG A 60 -12.56 1.50 12.24
CA ARG A 60 -13.14 0.67 11.19
C ARG A 60 -12.27 0.75 9.93
N SER A 61 -12.07 -0.40 9.27
CA SER A 61 -11.43 -0.41 7.95
C SER A 61 -12.25 0.39 6.94
N ARG A 62 -11.57 1.20 6.14
CA ARG A 62 -12.17 1.99 5.07
C ARG A 62 -12.42 1.16 3.80
N GLY A 63 -12.15 -0.14 3.84
CA GLY A 63 -12.34 -1.05 2.71
C GLY A 63 -11.26 -0.93 1.64
N PHE A 64 -10.12 -0.35 1.97
CA PHE A 64 -8.96 -0.28 1.09
C PHE A 64 -7.64 -0.27 1.85
N GLY A 65 -6.58 -0.64 1.14
CA GLY A 65 -5.22 -0.72 1.69
C GLY A 65 -4.15 -0.57 0.61
N PHE A 66 -2.91 -0.69 1.04
CA PHE A 66 -1.74 -0.68 0.18
C PHE A 66 -0.86 -1.88 0.48
N VAL A 67 -0.21 -2.38 -0.56
CA VAL A 67 0.82 -3.43 -0.48
C VAL A 67 2.04 -2.93 -1.23
N THR A 68 3.21 -3.11 -0.65
CA THR A 68 4.48 -2.85 -1.30
C THR A 68 5.23 -4.18 -1.37
N PHE A 69 5.45 -4.66 -2.58
CA PHE A 69 6.28 -5.84 -2.81
C PHE A 69 7.77 -5.48 -2.73
N ALA A 70 8.59 -6.46 -2.39
CA ALA A 70 10.05 -6.33 -2.49
C ALA A 70 10.49 -6.26 -3.96
N ASP A 71 9.76 -6.92 -4.86
CA ASP A 71 10.08 -6.99 -6.29
C ASP A 71 8.88 -6.57 -7.16
N ALA A 72 9.13 -5.70 -8.14
CA ALA A 72 8.09 -5.17 -9.02
C ALA A 72 7.48 -6.22 -9.96
N ALA A 73 8.17 -7.33 -10.26
CA ALA A 73 7.58 -8.42 -11.05
C ALA A 73 6.41 -9.10 -10.31
N SER A 74 6.34 -8.95 -8.98
CA SER A 74 5.19 -9.43 -8.19
C SER A 74 3.90 -8.68 -8.53
N VAL A 75 3.99 -7.41 -8.92
CA VAL A 75 2.84 -6.60 -9.36
C VAL A 75 2.24 -7.18 -10.63
N ASP A 76 3.07 -7.52 -11.61
CA ASP A 76 2.64 -8.13 -12.87
C ASP A 76 1.90 -9.46 -12.64
N LYS A 77 2.44 -10.32 -11.76
CA LYS A 77 1.79 -11.58 -11.37
C LYS A 77 0.41 -11.39 -10.74
N VAL A 78 0.24 -10.33 -9.94
CA VAL A 78 -1.07 -10.01 -9.37
C VAL A 78 -2.01 -9.54 -10.47
N LEU A 79 -1.59 -8.61 -11.33
CA LEU A 79 -2.41 -8.09 -12.42
C LEU A 79 -2.77 -9.14 -13.47
N ALA A 80 -1.93 -10.17 -13.64
CA ALA A 80 -2.20 -11.31 -14.52
C ALA A 80 -3.37 -12.18 -14.01
N GLN A 81 -3.70 -12.11 -12.72
CA GLN A 81 -4.83 -12.85 -12.16
C GLN A 81 -6.11 -12.01 -12.25
N PRO A 82 -7.16 -12.48 -12.95
CA PRO A 82 -8.36 -11.68 -13.20
C PRO A 82 -9.31 -11.59 -11.99
N HIS A 83 -9.19 -12.50 -11.02
CA HIS A 83 -10.07 -12.57 -9.87
C HIS A 83 -9.29 -12.73 -8.58
N HIS A 84 -9.52 -11.80 -7.66
CA HIS A 84 -8.94 -11.83 -6.32
C HIS A 84 -10.04 -11.85 -5.27
N GLU A 85 -9.94 -12.77 -4.32
CA GLU A 85 -10.86 -12.90 -3.21
C GLU A 85 -10.09 -12.98 -1.89
N LEU A 86 -10.51 -12.20 -0.91
CA LEU A 86 -9.99 -12.16 0.46
C LEU A 86 -11.15 -11.99 1.43
N ASP A 87 -11.18 -12.77 2.51
CA ASP A 87 -12.25 -12.74 3.52
C ASP A 87 -13.67 -12.84 2.92
N SER A 88 -13.84 -13.72 1.91
CA SER A 88 -15.09 -13.89 1.15
C SER A 88 -15.60 -12.62 0.45
N LYS A 89 -14.69 -11.68 0.17
CA LYS A 89 -14.94 -10.48 -0.63
C LYS A 89 -14.01 -10.43 -1.82
N THR A 90 -14.56 -10.09 -2.97
CA THR A 90 -13.75 -9.76 -4.15
C THR A 90 -13.00 -8.46 -3.90
N ILE A 91 -11.69 -8.51 -4.07
CA ILE A 91 -10.79 -7.35 -3.96
C ILE A 91 -10.33 -6.92 -5.35
N ASP A 92 -9.93 -5.65 -5.47
CA ASP A 92 -9.52 -5.02 -6.73
C ASP A 92 -8.10 -4.44 -6.57
N PRO A 93 -7.05 -5.25 -6.80
CA PRO A 93 -5.67 -4.78 -6.81
C PRO A 93 -5.41 -3.94 -8.07
N LYS A 94 -4.74 -2.80 -7.89
CA LYS A 94 -4.27 -1.95 -9.00
C LYS A 94 -2.93 -1.32 -8.66
N VAL A 95 -2.22 -0.89 -9.70
CA VAL A 95 -0.99 -0.10 -9.54
C VAL A 95 -1.31 1.12 -8.68
N ALA A 96 -0.52 1.32 -7.62
CA ALA A 96 -0.73 2.47 -6.76
C ALA A 96 -0.30 3.73 -7.51
N PHE A 97 -1.22 4.67 -7.67
CA PHE A 97 -0.81 6.01 -8.09
C PHE A 97 0.08 6.61 -7.00
N PRO A 98 1.20 7.24 -7.38
CA PRO A 98 2.04 7.92 -6.42
C PRO A 98 1.19 8.96 -5.69
N ARG A 99 1.16 8.89 -4.36
CA ARG A 99 0.58 9.96 -3.56
C ARG A 99 1.45 11.18 -3.83
N ARG A 100 0.98 12.11 -4.67
CA ARG A 100 1.47 13.49 -4.66
C ARG A 100 1.50 13.88 -3.18
N ALA A 101 2.69 14.17 -2.66
CA ALA A 101 2.89 14.48 -1.25
C ALA A 101 1.88 15.56 -0.88
N GLN A 102 0.80 15.18 -0.20
CA GLN A 102 -0.04 16.14 0.47
C GLN A 102 0.85 16.63 1.61
N PRO A 103 1.28 17.91 1.62
CA PRO A 103 1.92 18.44 2.80
C PRO A 103 0.99 18.13 3.96
N LYS A 104 1.51 17.51 5.02
CA LYS A 104 0.82 17.52 6.30
C LYS A 104 0.80 18.98 6.76
N GLU A 105 -0.19 19.72 6.29
CA GLU A 105 -0.52 21.06 6.78
C GLU A 105 -0.97 20.90 8.23
N HIS A 106 0.01 20.98 9.12
CA HIS A 106 -0.21 21.29 10.51
C HIS A 106 -0.49 22.80 10.59
N GLY A 107 -1.77 23.17 10.70
CA GLY A 107 -2.18 24.48 11.19
C GLY A 107 -2.99 25.34 10.21
N ASN A 108 -4.19 25.70 10.67
CA ASN A 108 -5.05 26.81 10.24
C ASN A 108 -6.07 26.53 9.10
N TRP A 109 -7.30 26.20 9.50
CA TRP A 109 -8.50 26.32 8.66
C TRP A 109 -8.80 27.80 8.35
N GLY A 110 -8.18 28.34 7.30
CA GLY A 110 -8.51 29.65 6.75
C GLY A 110 -8.95 29.55 5.29
N LEU A 111 -10.26 29.58 5.07
CA LEU A 111 -10.94 29.97 3.82
C LEU A 111 -10.43 29.35 2.50
N MET A 112 -11.04 28.24 2.09
CA MET A 112 -11.37 28.08 0.67
C MET A 112 -12.88 27.83 0.52
N THR A 113 -13.64 28.88 0.75
CA THR A 113 -14.84 29.11 -0.05
C THR A 113 -14.39 29.33 -1.49
N ALA A 114 -14.73 28.43 -2.39
CA ALA A 114 -15.36 28.77 -3.67
C ALA A 114 -15.57 27.51 -4.49
N TRP A 115 -16.85 27.12 -4.55
CA TRP A 115 -17.46 26.45 -5.68
C TRP A 115 -16.83 26.90 -7.01
N CYS A 116 -16.41 25.93 -7.82
CA CYS A 116 -16.31 26.09 -9.26
C CYS A 116 -17.65 25.64 -9.84
N VAL A 117 -18.55 26.60 -10.06
CA VAL A 117 -19.60 26.72 -11.11
C VAL A 117 -20.74 27.61 -10.64
#